data_AF-A0A2A2ILI4-F1
#
_entry.id   AF-A0A2A2ILI4-F1
#
_cell.length_a   1.000
_cell.length_b   1.000
_cell.length_c   1.000
_cell.angle_alpha   90.00
_cell.angle_beta   90.00
_cell.angle_gamma   90.00
#
_symmetry.space_group_name_H-M   'P 1'
#
loop_
_entity.id
_entity.type
_entity.pdbx_description
1 polymer ?
#
loop_
_entity_poly.entity_id
_entity_poly.type
_entity_poly.pdbx_seq_one_letter_code
_entity_poly.pdbx_strand_id
1 'polypeptide(L)'
;MVRCTAKANANYVGLTEDVVLGEKNNDETFNSGRLTVQKDDKGNAITINKEDENGVGDGLVYRNEDGTVNKVDIYLDQGGTVIHNVAAGTADTDAVNVSQLNEAWDQINNNTTAITNIGNKVGELDSRIDEVGAGAAALAALHPLDFDPDDKWDFAAGYGNYRGENAVAIGAFYRPNEDTMFSVGGTVGNDDNMVNAGVSFKIGQGNGVSTSRVAMAKEIKDLRKELEAMKSAMLDVNAGRRLDTSKLQLFPDVPQNHWAYEYVATLAGNGVIEGYPDGNFDGARPMTRYEFAAMLYKAMLNGAKLSDKILTEFAPEIERFTVDVVHKDKDGNPTVERVRVVKRDDAAK
;
A
#
# COMPACT_ATOMS: atom_id res chain seq x y z
N MET A 1 51.36 92.68 11.04
CA MET A 1 51.47 93.47 12.29
C MET A 1 50.06 93.66 12.83
N VAL A 2 49.62 92.85 13.80
CA VAL A 2 48.25 92.95 14.35
C VAL A 2 48.21 94.13 15.31
N ARG A 3 47.39 95.15 15.02
CA ARG A 3 47.18 96.28 15.93
C ARG A 3 46.10 95.91 16.94
N CYS A 4 46.53 95.45 18.11
CA CYS A 4 45.64 95.26 19.25
C CYS A 4 45.50 96.59 19.99
N THR A 5 44.28 97.13 20.10
CA THR A 5 44.04 98.32 20.92
C THR A 5 43.48 97.87 22.27
N ALA A 6 44.33 97.82 23.29
CA ALA A 6 43.88 97.58 24.66
C ALA A 6 43.45 98.91 25.29
N LYS A 7 42.15 99.04 25.63
CA LYS A 7 41.69 100.13 26.50
C LYS A 7 42.06 99.79 27.93
N ALA A 8 42.85 100.66 28.59
CA ALA A 8 43.13 100.54 30.01
C ALA A 8 41.81 100.57 30.81
N ASN A 9 41.59 99.54 31.64
CA ASN A 9 40.43 99.25 32.52
C ASN A 9 39.33 98.31 32.01
N ALA A 10 39.57 97.52 30.97
CA ALA A 10 38.72 96.35 30.68
C ALA A 10 39.52 95.07 30.91
N ASN A 11 38.98 94.14 31.72
CA ASN A 11 39.56 92.81 31.94
C ASN A 11 39.46 91.87 30.71
N TYR A 12 39.16 92.42 29.53
CA TYR A 12 39.13 91.71 28.26
C TYR A 12 39.69 92.59 27.15
N VAL A 13 40.53 92.00 26.30
CA VAL A 13 41.02 92.61 25.06
C VAL A 13 40.08 92.17 23.94
N GLY A 14 39.38 93.14 23.33
CA GLY A 14 38.53 92.92 22.17
C GLY A 14 39.21 93.40 20.90
N LEU A 15 39.12 92.60 19.83
CA LEU A 15 39.58 92.98 18.50
C LEU A 15 38.51 93.88 17.87
N THR A 16 38.92 95.04 17.36
CA THR A 16 38.00 96.09 16.87
C THR A 16 37.78 96.03 15.36
N GLU A 17 38.53 95.16 14.68
CA GLU A 17 38.47 94.89 13.24
C GLU A 17 38.53 93.37 13.02
N ASP A 18 38.08 92.91 11.86
CA ASP A 18 38.13 91.49 11.49
C ASP A 18 39.57 90.95 11.53
N VAL A 19 39.75 89.79 12.16
CA VAL A 19 41.06 89.15 12.26
C VAL A 19 41.39 88.46 10.95
N VAL A 20 42.26 89.08 10.16
CA VAL A 20 42.78 88.50 8.92
C VAL A 20 43.94 87.55 9.27
N LEU A 21 43.73 86.24 9.09
CA LEU A 21 44.76 85.20 9.25
C LEU A 21 45.38 84.86 7.89
N GLY A 22 46.46 85.55 7.51
CA GLY A 22 47.21 85.29 6.27
C GLY A 22 47.29 86.51 5.33
N GLU A 23 48.16 86.44 4.34
CA GLU A 23 48.25 87.45 3.27
C GLU A 23 47.33 87.02 2.10
N LYS A 24 46.54 87.97 1.56
CA LYS A 24 45.71 87.74 0.36
C LYS A 24 46.64 87.69 -0.85
N ASN A 25 46.79 86.54 -1.47
CA ASN A 25 47.50 86.43 -2.75
C ASN A 25 46.62 86.92 -3.90
N ASN A 26 47.22 87.15 -5.07
CA ASN A 26 46.54 87.68 -6.27
C ASN A 26 45.46 86.75 -6.85
N ASP A 27 45.30 85.55 -6.28
CA ASP A 27 44.33 84.50 -6.63
C ASP A 27 43.19 84.39 -5.60
N GLU A 28 43.03 85.38 -4.72
CA GLU A 28 42.01 85.43 -3.65
C GLU A 28 42.14 84.38 -2.54
N THR A 29 43.32 83.77 -2.39
CA THR A 29 43.61 82.85 -1.29
C THR A 29 44.17 83.55 -0.06
N PHE A 30 43.68 83.18 1.14
CA PHE A 30 44.30 83.51 2.43
C PHE A 30 45.10 82.31 2.93
N ASN A 31 46.42 82.47 3.02
CA ASN A 31 47.32 81.41 3.47
C ASN A 31 47.91 81.79 4.83
N SER A 32 47.35 81.28 5.92
CA SER A 32 48.13 81.05 7.13
C SER A 32 48.66 79.63 6.98
N GLY A 33 49.96 79.39 7.07
CA GLY A 33 50.64 78.18 6.56
C GLY A 33 50.19 76.79 7.05
N ARG A 34 49.02 76.63 7.66
CA ARG A 34 48.36 75.36 7.99
C ARG A 34 46.83 75.33 7.74
N LEU A 35 46.20 76.39 7.21
CA LEU A 35 44.77 76.42 6.87
C LEU A 35 44.52 77.41 5.73
N THR A 36 44.04 76.90 4.60
CA THR A 36 43.58 77.68 3.45
C THR A 36 42.06 77.60 3.37
N VAL A 37 41.38 78.73 3.22
CA VAL A 37 39.92 78.80 2.98
C VAL A 37 39.69 79.57 1.68
N GLN A 38 39.03 78.94 0.72
CA GLN A 38 38.65 79.52 -0.58
C GLN A 38 37.13 79.43 -0.77
N LYS A 39 36.56 80.38 -1.51
CA LYS A 39 35.21 80.28 -2.08
C LYS A 39 35.32 79.75 -3.52
N ASP A 40 34.34 78.99 -3.98
CA ASP A 40 34.19 78.73 -5.42
C ASP A 40 33.59 79.95 -6.15
N ASP A 41 33.62 79.93 -7.49
CA ASP A 41 33.11 81.01 -8.35
C ASP A 41 31.60 81.31 -8.19
N LYS A 42 30.90 80.48 -7.41
CA LYS A 42 29.47 80.62 -7.09
C LYS A 42 29.22 80.97 -5.62
N GLY A 43 30.26 81.15 -4.82
CA GLY A 43 30.22 81.57 -3.42
C GLY A 43 29.82 80.48 -2.43
N ASN A 44 29.81 79.20 -2.82
CA ASN A 44 29.18 78.10 -2.06
C ASN A 44 30.13 76.92 -1.79
N ALA A 45 31.28 77.15 -1.18
CA ALA A 45 31.97 76.14 -0.35
C ALA A 45 33.05 76.81 0.50
N ILE A 46 33.24 76.33 1.73
CA ILE A 46 34.43 76.56 2.56
C ILE A 46 35.22 75.26 2.48
N THR A 47 36.34 75.24 1.73
CA THR A 47 37.25 74.09 1.71
C THR A 47 38.29 74.26 2.82
N ILE A 48 38.42 73.28 3.71
CA ILE A 48 39.48 73.21 4.73
C ILE A 48 40.39 72.04 4.37
N ASN A 49 41.49 72.32 3.67
CA ASN A 49 42.50 71.30 3.37
C ASN A 49 43.62 71.38 4.40
N LYS A 50 43.97 70.24 4.99
CA LYS A 50 45.28 70.07 5.61
C LYS A 50 46.12 69.17 4.70
N GLU A 51 47.06 69.76 3.97
CA GLU A 51 48.10 69.02 3.25
C GLU A 51 49.15 68.55 4.27
N ASP A 52 49.52 67.28 4.21
CA ASP A 52 50.76 66.80 4.82
C ASP A 52 51.95 67.04 3.87
N GLU A 53 53.16 66.71 4.32
CA GLU A 53 54.43 66.89 3.57
C GLU A 53 54.46 66.14 2.22
N ASN A 54 53.47 65.28 1.98
CA ASN A 54 53.33 64.43 0.80
C ASN A 54 52.18 64.87 -0.11
N GLY A 55 51.49 65.98 0.20
CA GLY A 55 50.44 66.55 -0.65
C GLY A 55 49.10 65.81 -0.62
N VAL A 56 48.82 65.04 0.44
CA VAL A 56 47.50 64.43 0.62
C VAL A 56 46.61 65.37 1.43
N GLY A 57 45.62 65.97 0.78
CA GLY A 57 44.61 66.81 1.44
C GLY A 57 43.60 65.94 2.18
N ASP A 58 43.67 65.91 3.52
CA ASP A 58 42.56 65.38 4.34
C ASP A 58 41.43 66.42 4.33
N GLY A 59 40.20 66.00 3.98
CA GLY A 59 38.98 66.82 4.08
C GLY A 59 38.64 67.22 5.52
N LEU A 60 37.44 67.76 5.78
CA LEU A 60 37.01 68.20 7.12
C LEU A 60 37.08 67.04 8.13
N VAL A 61 38.10 67.12 8.99
CA VAL A 61 38.36 66.21 10.09
C VAL A 61 37.89 66.88 11.38
N TYR A 62 36.75 66.43 11.92
CA TYR A 62 36.37 66.74 13.29
C TYR A 62 37.10 65.78 14.23
N ARG A 63 37.91 66.29 15.16
CA ARG A 63 38.61 65.46 16.15
C ARG A 63 37.85 65.51 17.47
N ASN A 64 37.41 64.35 17.98
CA ASN A 64 36.77 64.23 19.27
C ASN A 64 37.81 64.43 20.41
N GLU A 65 37.34 64.74 21.62
CA GLU A 65 38.21 64.97 22.80
C GLU A 65 39.05 63.74 23.20
N ASP A 66 38.62 62.54 22.82
CA ASP A 66 39.33 61.28 23.04
C ASP A 66 40.44 60.98 22.01
N GLY A 67 40.64 61.89 21.05
CA GLY A 67 41.65 61.77 19.99
C GLY A 67 41.16 61.03 18.74
N THR A 68 39.92 60.54 18.70
CA THR A 68 39.33 59.91 17.51
C THR A 68 38.90 60.97 16.48
N VAL A 69 38.83 60.59 15.20
CA VAL A 69 38.47 61.48 14.09
C VAL A 69 37.11 61.08 13.52
N ASN A 70 36.15 62.01 13.56
CA ASN A 70 34.91 61.97 12.78
C ASN A 70 35.16 62.61 11.42
N LYS A 71 35.27 61.79 10.37
CA LYS A 71 35.22 62.27 8.98
C LYS A 71 33.75 62.43 8.59
N VAL A 72 33.27 63.67 8.49
CA VAL A 72 31.97 63.99 7.89
C VAL A 72 32.27 64.87 6.69
N ASP A 73 32.52 64.22 5.56
CA ASP A 73 32.63 64.83 4.23
C ASP A 73 32.42 63.73 3.17
N ILE A 74 31.16 63.47 2.81
CA ILE A 74 30.85 62.65 1.63
C ILE A 74 30.64 63.62 0.47
N TYR A 75 31.72 63.90 -0.27
CA TYR A 75 31.64 64.58 -1.57
C TYR A 75 31.29 63.54 -2.64
N LEU A 76 30.22 63.79 -3.40
CA LEU A 76 29.73 62.95 -4.48
C LEU A 76 30.25 63.52 -5.81
N ASP A 77 31.27 62.91 -6.40
CA ASP A 77 31.64 63.18 -7.78
C ASP A 77 30.71 62.42 -8.75
N GLN A 78 30.80 62.70 -10.06
CA GLN A 78 29.94 62.07 -11.07
C GLN A 78 30.24 60.57 -11.31
N GLY A 79 31.25 59.99 -10.63
CA GLY A 79 31.67 58.59 -10.72
C GLY A 79 31.35 57.73 -9.49
N GLY A 80 30.96 58.37 -8.37
CA GLY A 80 30.54 57.72 -7.12
C GLY A 80 31.66 57.60 -6.07
N THR A 81 31.28 57.59 -4.79
CA THR A 81 32.20 57.63 -3.64
C THR A 81 32.11 56.34 -2.81
N VAL A 82 33.26 55.70 -2.53
CA VAL A 82 33.33 54.51 -1.67
C VAL A 82 33.63 54.92 -0.22
N ILE A 83 32.89 54.35 0.73
CA ILE A 83 33.07 54.60 2.18
C ILE A 83 33.68 53.36 2.83
N HIS A 84 34.83 53.52 3.49
CA HIS A 84 35.53 52.46 4.22
C HIS A 84 35.29 52.55 5.74
N ASN A 85 35.64 51.48 6.47
CA ASN A 85 35.53 51.39 7.94
C ASN A 85 34.12 51.56 8.51
N VAL A 86 33.09 51.19 7.75
CA VAL A 86 31.72 51.09 8.25
C VAL A 86 31.62 49.87 9.17
N ALA A 87 31.47 50.11 10.47
CA ALA A 87 31.17 49.06 11.44
C ALA A 87 29.80 48.42 11.14
N ALA A 88 29.55 47.21 11.63
CA ALA A 88 28.25 46.56 11.44
C ALA A 88 27.14 47.38 12.11
N GLY A 89 26.10 47.72 11.34
CA GLY A 89 24.94 48.45 11.87
C GLY A 89 24.13 47.59 12.84
N THR A 90 23.59 48.21 13.88
CA THR A 90 22.81 47.54 14.95
C THR A 90 21.44 48.16 15.17
N ALA A 91 21.27 49.45 14.89
CA ALA A 91 19.98 50.12 14.86
C ALA A 91 19.41 50.17 13.43
N ASP A 92 18.08 50.26 13.30
CA ASP A 92 17.38 50.29 12.01
C ASP A 92 17.80 51.45 11.09
N THR A 93 18.40 52.51 11.65
CA THR A 93 18.88 53.70 10.93
C THR A 93 20.37 53.65 10.61
N ASP A 94 21.09 52.63 11.06
CA ASP A 94 22.52 52.50 10.81
C ASP A 94 22.79 52.11 9.35
N ALA A 95 23.95 52.51 8.84
CA ALA A 95 24.44 51.99 7.57
C ALA A 95 24.84 50.51 7.73
N VAL A 96 24.46 49.66 6.77
CA VAL A 96 24.94 48.27 6.69
C VAL A 96 26.27 48.22 5.97
N ASN A 97 27.18 47.40 6.48
CA ASN A 97 28.44 47.15 5.78
C ASN A 97 28.31 45.97 4.79
N VAL A 98 29.30 45.81 3.93
CA VAL A 98 29.27 44.78 2.87
C VAL A 98 29.25 43.37 3.45
N SER A 99 29.84 43.12 4.64
CA SER A 99 29.79 41.79 5.25
C SER A 99 28.36 41.41 5.68
N GLN A 100 27.60 42.33 6.30
CA GLN A 100 26.19 42.08 6.65
C GLN A 100 25.33 41.79 5.40
N LEU A 101 25.60 42.52 4.31
CA LEU A 101 24.92 42.27 3.03
C LEU A 101 25.30 40.90 2.45
N ASN A 102 26.58 40.54 2.48
CA ASN A 102 27.05 39.24 1.99
C ASN A 102 26.49 38.07 2.80
N GLU A 103 26.39 38.19 4.13
CA GLU A 103 25.75 37.18 4.97
C GLU A 103 24.28 36.97 4.60
N ALA A 104 23.54 38.06 4.35
CA ALA A 104 22.17 37.99 3.86
C ALA A 104 22.10 37.34 2.46
N TRP A 105 23.02 37.67 1.55
CA TRP A 105 23.12 37.03 0.24
C TRP A 105 23.41 35.54 0.34
N ASP A 106 24.30 35.12 1.24
CA ASP A 106 24.61 33.71 1.46
C ASP A 106 23.36 32.95 1.95
N GLN A 107 22.58 33.55 2.86
CA GLN A 107 21.29 32.98 3.27
C GLN A 107 20.31 32.85 2.10
N ILE A 108 20.23 33.87 1.23
CA ILE A 108 19.38 33.84 0.03
C ILE A 108 19.86 32.76 -0.96
N ASN A 109 21.17 32.62 -1.17
CA ASN A 109 21.74 31.59 -2.05
C ASN A 109 21.49 30.17 -1.52
N ASN A 110 21.60 30.00 -0.21
CA ASN A 110 21.25 28.75 0.47
C ASN A 110 19.77 28.42 0.30
N ASN A 111 18.88 29.41 0.49
CA ASN A 111 17.45 29.26 0.27
C ASN A 111 17.13 28.94 -1.20
N THR A 112 17.80 29.60 -2.15
CA THR A 112 17.63 29.35 -3.59
C THR A 112 18.02 27.92 -3.96
N THR A 113 19.11 27.42 -3.38
CA THR A 113 19.54 26.02 -3.53
C THR A 113 18.51 25.07 -2.93
N ALA A 114 18.02 25.35 -1.73
CA ALA A 114 16.97 24.56 -1.08
C ALA A 114 15.68 24.51 -1.91
N ILE A 115 15.23 25.66 -2.45
CA ILE A 115 14.05 25.76 -3.31
C ILE A 115 14.25 24.95 -4.59
N THR A 116 15.43 25.01 -5.21
CA THR A 116 15.75 24.21 -6.40
C THR A 116 15.69 22.71 -6.11
N ASN A 117 16.25 22.29 -4.97
CA ASN A 117 16.18 20.89 -4.53
C ASN A 117 14.74 20.43 -4.26
N ILE A 118 13.89 21.30 -3.70
CA ILE A 118 12.47 21.04 -3.53
C ILE A 118 11.80 20.88 -4.89
N GLY A 119 12.08 21.77 -5.85
CA GLY A 119 11.55 21.66 -7.22
C GLY A 119 11.88 20.31 -7.86
N ASN A 120 13.12 19.84 -7.72
CA ASN A 120 13.54 18.53 -8.22
C ASN A 120 12.77 17.39 -7.54
N LYS A 121 12.67 17.42 -6.20
CA LYS A 121 11.90 16.41 -5.43
C LYS A 121 10.40 16.42 -5.75
N VAL A 122 9.83 17.58 -6.05
CA VAL A 122 8.43 17.71 -6.49
C VAL A 122 8.26 17.09 -7.88
N GLY A 123 9.23 17.26 -8.78
CA GLY A 123 9.25 16.56 -10.07
C GLY A 123 9.34 15.04 -9.93
N GLU A 124 10.22 14.54 -9.06
CA GLU A 124 10.30 13.11 -8.73
C GLU A 124 8.97 12.57 -8.17
N LEU A 125 8.32 13.35 -7.31
CA LEU A 125 7.02 12.99 -6.74
C LEU A 125 5.92 12.93 -7.82
N ASP A 126 5.91 13.83 -8.79
CA ASP A 126 4.94 13.83 -9.89
C ASP A 126 5.05 12.55 -10.71
N SER A 127 6.27 12.17 -11.11
CA SER A 127 6.53 10.89 -11.80
C SER A 127 6.07 9.68 -10.97
N ARG A 128 6.41 9.67 -9.68
CA ARG A 128 6.01 8.60 -8.77
C ARG A 128 4.50 8.51 -8.57
N ILE A 129 3.79 9.63 -8.58
CA ILE A 129 2.33 9.66 -8.51
C ILE A 129 1.73 9.03 -9.77
N ASP A 130 2.27 9.34 -10.94
CA ASP A 130 1.76 8.78 -12.19
C ASP A 130 1.93 7.26 -12.23
N GLU A 131 3.07 6.80 -11.75
CA GLU A 131 3.43 5.41 -11.60
C GLU A 131 2.54 4.64 -10.62
N VAL A 132 2.33 5.19 -9.43
CA VAL A 132 1.41 4.62 -8.43
C VAL A 132 -0.03 4.63 -8.96
N GLY A 133 -0.42 5.64 -9.72
CA GLY A 133 -1.73 5.71 -10.38
C GLY A 133 -1.94 4.56 -11.36
N ALA A 134 -0.94 4.28 -12.21
CA ALA A 134 -0.99 3.18 -13.15
C ALA A 134 -1.01 1.82 -12.42
N GLY A 135 -0.18 1.66 -11.39
CA GLY A 135 -0.15 0.45 -10.55
C GLY A 135 -1.48 0.17 -9.85
N ALA A 136 -2.10 1.20 -9.27
CA ALA A 136 -3.42 1.09 -8.66
C ALA A 136 -4.49 0.69 -9.67
N ALA A 137 -4.47 1.27 -10.88
CA ALA A 137 -5.37 0.88 -11.97
C ALA A 137 -5.15 -0.58 -12.40
N ALA A 138 -3.89 -1.04 -12.48
CA ALA A 138 -3.57 -2.42 -12.82
C ALA A 138 -4.08 -3.41 -11.77
N LEU A 139 -3.90 -3.11 -10.49
CA LEU A 139 -4.43 -3.93 -9.38
C LEU A 139 -5.96 -3.97 -9.38
N ALA A 140 -6.62 -2.86 -9.72
CA ALA A 140 -8.08 -2.80 -9.82
C ALA A 140 -8.64 -3.68 -10.95
N ALA A 141 -7.84 -3.97 -11.99
CA ALA A 141 -8.20 -4.88 -13.06
C ALA A 141 -8.04 -6.37 -12.69
N LEU A 142 -7.50 -6.69 -11.50
CA LEU A 142 -7.37 -8.07 -11.04
C LEU A 142 -8.73 -8.62 -10.59
N HIS A 143 -9.25 -9.57 -11.36
CA HIS A 143 -10.51 -10.24 -11.06
C HIS A 143 -10.34 -11.77 -11.03
N PRO A 144 -10.68 -12.43 -9.91
CA PRO A 144 -10.72 -13.89 -9.86
C PRO A 144 -11.90 -14.44 -10.67
N LEU A 145 -11.78 -15.71 -11.07
CA LEU A 145 -12.88 -16.44 -11.71
C LEU A 145 -13.95 -16.84 -10.67
N ASP A 146 -15.04 -17.41 -11.16
CA ASP A 146 -16.08 -17.98 -10.31
C ASP A 146 -15.53 -19.16 -9.51
N PHE A 147 -16.09 -19.37 -8.31
CA PHE A 147 -15.65 -20.46 -7.44
C PHE A 147 -15.86 -21.84 -8.08
N ASP A 148 -14.81 -22.66 -8.04
CA ASP A 148 -14.83 -24.08 -8.34
C ASP A 148 -14.47 -24.88 -7.06
N PRO A 149 -15.27 -25.87 -6.63
CA PRO A 149 -14.94 -26.70 -5.48
C PRO A 149 -13.70 -27.58 -5.67
N ASP A 150 -13.37 -27.94 -6.91
CA ASP A 150 -12.21 -28.78 -7.24
C ASP A 150 -10.93 -27.91 -7.35
N ASP A 151 -11.06 -26.65 -7.81
CA ASP A 151 -9.95 -25.69 -7.98
C ASP A 151 -10.12 -24.42 -7.11
N LYS A 152 -9.37 -24.35 -6.01
CA LYS A 152 -9.50 -23.28 -5.00
C LYS A 152 -8.59 -22.06 -5.21
N TRP A 153 -7.69 -22.12 -6.18
CA TRP A 153 -6.72 -21.07 -6.47
C TRP A 153 -7.02 -20.43 -7.82
N ASP A 154 -7.14 -19.10 -7.84
CA ASP A 154 -7.23 -18.31 -9.07
C ASP A 154 -6.00 -17.42 -9.21
N PHE A 155 -5.52 -17.24 -10.43
CA PHE A 155 -4.48 -16.27 -10.76
C PHE A 155 -5.01 -15.29 -11.79
N ALA A 156 -4.75 -14.00 -11.59
CA ALA A 156 -5.15 -12.95 -12.51
C ALA A 156 -3.95 -12.07 -12.87
N ALA A 157 -4.01 -11.49 -14.07
CA ALA A 157 -3.10 -10.45 -14.51
C ALA A 157 -3.92 -9.22 -14.94
N GLY A 158 -3.46 -8.05 -14.56
CA GLY A 158 -4.09 -6.76 -14.84
C GLY A 158 -3.11 -5.82 -15.52
N TYR A 159 -3.62 -4.84 -16.24
CA TYR A 159 -2.83 -3.77 -16.83
C TYR A 159 -3.53 -2.44 -16.54
N GLY A 160 -2.75 -1.43 -16.19
CA GLY A 160 -3.23 -0.10 -15.84
C GLY A 160 -2.41 0.97 -16.54
N ASN A 161 -3.08 2.05 -16.92
CA ASN A 161 -2.45 3.24 -17.46
C ASN A 161 -2.96 4.48 -16.70
N TYR A 162 -2.05 5.41 -16.40
CA TYR A 162 -2.40 6.69 -15.82
C TYR A 162 -1.44 7.77 -16.32
N ARG A 163 -1.99 8.83 -16.92
CA ARG A 163 -1.23 9.98 -17.47
C ARG A 163 -0.06 9.62 -18.41
N GLY A 164 -0.12 8.46 -19.06
CA GLY A 164 0.93 7.98 -19.98
C GLY A 164 1.85 6.92 -19.37
N GLU A 165 1.84 6.75 -18.05
CA GLU A 165 2.59 5.70 -17.35
C GLU A 165 1.82 4.38 -17.33
N ASN A 166 2.53 3.26 -17.36
CA ASN A 166 1.95 1.94 -17.56
C ASN A 166 2.41 0.97 -16.47
N ALA A 167 1.49 0.15 -15.96
CA ALA A 167 1.82 -0.87 -14.98
C ALA A 167 1.11 -2.18 -15.29
N VAL A 168 1.75 -3.29 -14.93
CA VAL A 168 1.15 -4.63 -14.96
C VAL A 168 0.99 -5.11 -13.53
N ALA A 169 -0.08 -5.82 -13.24
CA ALA A 169 -0.34 -6.42 -11.95
C ALA A 169 -0.51 -7.93 -12.09
N ILE A 170 -0.10 -8.66 -11.05
CA ILE A 170 -0.33 -10.10 -10.92
C ILE A 170 -0.96 -10.34 -9.55
N GLY A 171 -2.02 -11.13 -9.51
CA GLY A 171 -2.74 -11.49 -8.29
C GLY A 171 -2.96 -12.99 -8.16
N ALA A 172 -2.97 -13.48 -6.94
CA ALA A 172 -3.38 -14.82 -6.56
C ALA A 172 -4.54 -14.72 -5.55
N PHE A 173 -5.55 -15.56 -5.76
CA PHE A 173 -6.76 -15.61 -4.95
C PHE A 173 -6.97 -17.03 -4.47
N TYR A 174 -7.35 -17.20 -3.21
CA TYR A 174 -7.64 -18.49 -2.60
C TYR A 174 -9.05 -18.48 -2.02
N ARG A 175 -9.92 -19.37 -2.51
CA ARG A 175 -11.29 -19.53 -2.03
C ARG A 175 -11.48 -20.92 -1.41
N PRO A 176 -11.44 -21.06 -0.08
CA PRO A 176 -11.70 -22.35 0.56
C PRO A 176 -13.17 -22.82 0.41
N ASN A 177 -14.10 -21.88 0.20
CA ASN A 177 -15.54 -22.11 0.01
C ASN A 177 -16.16 -20.95 -0.81
N GLU A 178 -17.46 -21.03 -1.16
CA GLU A 178 -18.17 -20.02 -1.95
C GLU A 178 -18.24 -18.64 -1.28
N ASP A 179 -18.13 -18.60 0.05
CA ASP A 179 -18.38 -17.41 0.86
C ASP A 179 -17.12 -16.68 1.30
N THR A 180 -15.96 -17.31 1.21
CA THR A 180 -14.69 -16.75 1.72
C THR A 180 -13.66 -16.69 0.61
N MET A 181 -13.00 -15.56 0.47
CA MET A 181 -11.88 -15.37 -0.44
C MET A 181 -10.74 -14.65 0.26
N PHE A 182 -9.53 -15.16 0.09
CA PHE A 182 -8.29 -14.48 0.36
C PHE A 182 -7.68 -14.02 -0.96
N SER A 183 -7.05 -12.86 -0.96
CA SER A 183 -6.42 -12.26 -2.15
C SER A 183 -5.07 -11.68 -1.77
N VAL A 184 -4.11 -11.82 -2.67
CA VAL A 184 -2.81 -11.16 -2.62
C VAL A 184 -2.42 -10.78 -4.04
N GLY A 185 -1.88 -9.58 -4.22
CA GLY A 185 -1.44 -9.13 -5.53
C GLY A 185 -0.34 -8.09 -5.44
N GLY A 186 0.33 -7.87 -6.56
CA GLY A 186 1.33 -6.83 -6.67
C GLY A 186 1.50 -6.35 -8.10
N THR A 187 2.13 -5.18 -8.24
CA THR A 187 2.45 -4.59 -9.55
C THR A 187 3.91 -4.83 -9.89
N VAL A 188 4.17 -4.91 -11.19
CA VAL A 188 5.49 -5.05 -11.80
C VAL A 188 5.48 -4.29 -13.12
N GLY A 189 6.66 -3.79 -13.53
CA GLY A 189 6.82 -3.08 -14.80
C GLY A 189 7.11 -1.59 -14.63
N ASN A 190 7.23 -1.13 -13.40
CA ASN A 190 7.55 0.23 -12.99
C ASN A 190 8.53 0.18 -11.78
N ASP A 191 9.31 1.23 -11.51
CA ASP A 191 10.32 1.29 -10.42
C ASP A 191 9.71 1.26 -8.99
N ASP A 192 8.45 1.67 -8.82
CA ASP A 192 7.62 1.69 -7.61
C ASP A 192 6.58 0.54 -7.62
N ASN A 193 7.05 -0.65 -7.23
CA ASN A 193 6.19 -1.82 -7.08
C ASN A 193 5.19 -1.67 -5.91
N MET A 194 3.95 -2.07 -6.14
CA MET A 194 2.86 -2.05 -5.15
C MET A 194 2.49 -3.47 -4.71
N VAL A 195 1.94 -3.61 -3.50
CA VAL A 195 1.42 -4.88 -2.97
C VAL A 195 0.06 -4.65 -2.31
N ASN A 196 -0.88 -5.57 -2.53
CA ASN A 196 -2.17 -5.61 -1.84
C ASN A 196 -2.43 -7.00 -1.23
N ALA A 197 -3.26 -7.01 -0.19
CA ALA A 197 -3.80 -8.23 0.40
C ALA A 197 -5.19 -7.94 0.96
N GLY A 198 -6.10 -8.91 0.87
CA GLY A 198 -7.48 -8.70 1.30
C GLY A 198 -8.22 -10.01 1.58
N VAL A 199 -9.28 -9.90 2.38
CA VAL A 199 -10.20 -11.00 2.68
C VAL A 199 -11.63 -10.54 2.42
N SER A 200 -12.41 -11.35 1.73
CA SER A 200 -13.82 -11.08 1.43
C SER A 200 -14.71 -12.18 1.99
N PHE A 201 -15.87 -11.78 2.53
CA PHE A 201 -16.89 -12.69 3.07
C PHE A 201 -18.26 -12.37 2.50
N LYS A 202 -19.03 -13.39 2.10
CA LYS A 202 -20.46 -13.26 1.77
C LYS A 202 -21.30 -13.48 3.03
N ILE A 203 -22.35 -12.68 3.21
CA ILE A 203 -23.26 -12.77 4.36
C ILE A 203 -24.69 -12.89 3.82
N GLY A 204 -25.42 -13.94 4.21
CA GLY A 204 -26.81 -14.19 3.81
C GLY A 204 -27.36 -15.53 4.31
N GLN A 205 -28.67 -15.77 4.18
CA GLN A 205 -29.26 -17.10 4.41
C GLN A 205 -28.76 -18.04 3.31
N GLY A 206 -27.88 -18.97 3.66
CA GLY A 206 -27.39 -20.00 2.75
C GLY A 206 -28.52 -20.97 2.37
N ASN A 207 -28.87 -21.01 1.09
CA ASN A 207 -29.60 -22.15 0.54
C ASN A 207 -28.54 -23.23 0.30
N GLY A 208 -28.70 -24.44 0.84
CA GLY A 208 -27.70 -25.53 0.80
C GLY A 208 -27.37 -26.10 -0.59
N VAL A 209 -27.51 -25.30 -1.65
CA VAL A 209 -27.19 -25.61 -3.03
C VAL A 209 -25.97 -24.79 -3.41
N SER A 210 -24.92 -25.46 -3.89
CA SER A 210 -23.73 -24.81 -4.43
C SER A 210 -24.12 -23.93 -5.61
N THR A 211 -23.80 -22.65 -5.56
CA THR A 211 -24.06 -21.71 -6.65
C THR A 211 -22.98 -21.76 -7.73
N SER A 212 -21.92 -22.57 -7.53
CA SER A 212 -20.91 -22.81 -8.53
C SER A 212 -21.52 -23.38 -9.82
N ARG A 213 -21.26 -22.70 -10.94
CA ARG A 213 -21.67 -23.16 -12.27
C ARG A 213 -21.12 -24.56 -12.59
N VAL A 214 -19.95 -24.89 -12.06
CA VAL A 214 -19.30 -26.19 -12.26
C VAL A 214 -20.00 -27.27 -11.45
N ALA A 215 -20.33 -27.00 -10.17
CA ALA A 215 -21.10 -27.92 -9.35
C ALA A 215 -22.47 -28.23 -9.96
N MET A 216 -23.19 -27.19 -10.41
CA MET A 216 -24.47 -27.37 -11.11
C MET A 216 -24.31 -28.14 -12.43
N ALA A 217 -23.24 -27.90 -13.19
CA ALA A 217 -22.98 -28.64 -14.44
C ALA A 217 -22.69 -30.13 -14.17
N LYS A 218 -22.00 -30.45 -13.07
CA LYS A 218 -21.73 -31.82 -12.61
C LYS A 218 -23.03 -32.52 -12.24
N GLU A 219 -23.89 -31.88 -11.44
CA GLU A 219 -25.22 -32.40 -11.12
C GLU A 219 -26.08 -32.63 -12.38
N ILE A 220 -26.12 -31.68 -13.32
CA ILE A 220 -26.87 -31.85 -14.58
C ILE A 220 -26.32 -33.01 -15.42
N LYS A 221 -25.00 -33.18 -15.43
CA LYS A 221 -24.35 -34.28 -16.15
C LYS A 221 -24.69 -35.63 -15.52
N ASP A 222 -24.65 -35.72 -14.19
CA ASP A 222 -25.00 -36.94 -13.46
C ASP A 222 -26.49 -37.26 -13.62
N LEU A 223 -27.37 -36.25 -13.52
CA LEU A 223 -28.80 -36.38 -13.82
C LEU A 223 -29.03 -36.86 -15.27
N ARG A 224 -28.31 -36.33 -16.26
CA ARG A 224 -28.42 -36.80 -17.66
C ARG A 224 -27.97 -38.24 -17.82
N LYS A 225 -26.92 -38.65 -17.13
CA LYS A 225 -26.41 -40.02 -17.16
C LYS A 225 -27.43 -40.99 -16.56
N GLU A 226 -28.07 -40.61 -15.46
CA GLU A 226 -29.19 -41.36 -14.88
C GLU A 226 -30.40 -41.41 -15.84
N LEU A 227 -30.73 -40.29 -16.49
CA LEU A 227 -31.84 -40.19 -17.43
C LEU A 227 -31.59 -41.03 -18.69
N GLU A 228 -30.36 -41.08 -19.21
CA GLU A 228 -29.97 -41.96 -20.32
C GLU A 228 -30.03 -43.44 -19.92
N ALA A 229 -29.57 -43.78 -18.71
CA ALA A 229 -29.71 -45.14 -18.19
C ALA A 229 -31.20 -45.53 -18.06
N MET A 230 -32.04 -44.65 -17.52
CA MET A 230 -33.49 -44.88 -17.43
C MET A 230 -34.16 -44.94 -18.80
N LYS A 231 -33.75 -44.10 -19.77
CA LYS A 231 -34.29 -44.09 -21.13
C LYS A 231 -33.90 -45.34 -21.92
N SER A 232 -32.68 -45.85 -21.75
CA SER A 232 -32.25 -47.13 -22.33
C SER A 232 -33.08 -48.29 -21.77
N ALA A 233 -33.28 -48.30 -20.45
CA ALA A 233 -34.16 -49.28 -19.79
C ALA A 233 -35.60 -49.20 -20.33
N MET A 234 -36.13 -47.99 -20.59
CA MET A 234 -37.50 -47.80 -21.10
C MET A 234 -37.65 -48.10 -22.61
N LEU A 235 -36.59 -47.89 -23.42
CA LEU A 235 -36.58 -48.25 -24.84
C LEU A 235 -36.59 -49.77 -25.05
N ASP A 236 -35.91 -50.52 -24.18
CA ASP A 236 -35.97 -51.98 -24.18
C ASP A 236 -37.38 -52.51 -23.86
N VAL A 237 -38.15 -51.80 -23.02
CA VAL A 237 -39.56 -52.13 -22.71
C VAL A 237 -40.46 -51.96 -23.94
N ASN A 238 -40.29 -50.88 -24.71
CA ASN A 238 -41.20 -50.53 -25.82
C ASN A 238 -40.91 -51.32 -27.12
N ALA A 239 -39.72 -51.95 -27.25
CA ALA A 239 -39.32 -52.73 -28.42
C ALA A 239 -39.80 -54.20 -28.39
N GLY A 240 -40.62 -54.60 -27.42
CA GLY A 240 -41.24 -55.94 -27.38
C GLY A 240 -40.28 -57.11 -27.12
N ARG A 241 -39.01 -56.82 -26.80
CA ARG A 241 -38.11 -57.84 -26.24
C ARG A 241 -38.53 -58.09 -24.81
N ARG A 242 -38.73 -59.37 -24.44
CA ARG A 242 -38.97 -59.77 -23.05
C ARG A 242 -37.79 -59.21 -22.24
N LEU A 243 -38.10 -58.24 -21.39
CA LEU A 243 -37.17 -57.67 -20.44
C LEU A 243 -36.54 -58.84 -19.69
N ASP A 244 -35.22 -58.87 -19.67
CA ASP A 244 -34.54 -59.64 -18.65
C ASP A 244 -34.76 -58.90 -17.33
N THR A 245 -35.92 -59.16 -16.72
CA THR A 245 -36.35 -58.51 -15.47
C THR A 245 -35.36 -58.78 -14.34
N SER A 246 -34.42 -59.72 -14.49
CA SER A 246 -33.32 -59.96 -13.55
C SER A 246 -32.39 -58.74 -13.37
N LYS A 247 -32.36 -57.79 -14.33
CA LYS A 247 -31.55 -56.56 -14.21
C LYS A 247 -32.27 -55.38 -13.56
N LEU A 248 -33.59 -55.46 -13.41
CA LEU A 248 -34.43 -54.46 -12.72
C LEU A 248 -34.98 -55.01 -11.39
N GLN A 249 -34.95 -56.33 -11.22
CA GLN A 249 -35.32 -57.03 -10.02
C GLN A 249 -34.08 -57.12 -9.14
N LEU A 250 -34.07 -56.33 -8.08
CA LEU A 250 -32.97 -56.27 -7.13
C LEU A 250 -32.64 -57.65 -6.51
N PHE A 251 -33.68 -58.40 -6.14
CA PHE A 251 -33.56 -59.78 -5.65
C PHE A 251 -34.65 -60.68 -6.28
N PRO A 252 -34.30 -61.88 -6.81
CA PRO A 252 -35.24 -62.78 -7.48
C PRO A 252 -36.41 -63.26 -6.60
N ASP A 253 -36.19 -63.36 -5.29
CA ASP A 253 -37.13 -63.84 -4.27
C ASP A 253 -37.99 -62.73 -3.63
N VAL A 254 -37.81 -61.46 -4.05
CA VAL A 254 -38.63 -60.32 -3.63
C VAL A 254 -39.34 -59.70 -4.84
N PRO A 255 -40.52 -60.22 -5.24
CA PRO A 255 -41.28 -59.67 -6.35
C PRO A 255 -41.77 -58.24 -6.07
N GLN A 256 -42.01 -57.44 -7.13
CA GLN A 256 -42.51 -56.05 -7.03
C GLN A 256 -43.82 -55.89 -6.26
N ASN A 257 -44.66 -56.92 -6.22
CA ASN A 257 -45.92 -56.92 -5.47
C ASN A 257 -45.77 -57.41 -4.02
N HIS A 258 -44.55 -57.69 -3.56
CA HIS A 258 -44.28 -58.09 -2.20
C HIS A 258 -44.27 -56.85 -1.29
N TRP A 259 -44.89 -56.92 -0.12
CA TRP A 259 -44.98 -55.80 0.84
C TRP A 259 -43.61 -55.24 1.25
N ALA A 260 -42.57 -56.09 1.25
CA ALA A 260 -41.21 -55.71 1.60
C ALA A 260 -40.41 -55.10 0.43
N TYR A 261 -40.95 -55.10 -0.79
CA TYR A 261 -40.20 -54.74 -1.99
C TYR A 261 -39.60 -53.34 -1.91
N GLU A 262 -40.42 -52.33 -1.57
CA GLU A 262 -39.98 -50.93 -1.50
C GLU A 262 -38.90 -50.71 -0.41
N TYR A 263 -39.06 -51.36 0.74
CA TYR A 263 -38.12 -51.27 1.85
C TYR A 263 -36.78 -51.94 1.52
N VAL A 264 -36.83 -53.14 0.95
CA VAL A 264 -35.64 -53.88 0.53
C VAL A 264 -34.93 -53.16 -0.61
N ALA A 265 -35.68 -52.60 -1.57
CA ALA A 265 -35.17 -51.79 -2.66
C ALA A 265 -34.40 -50.55 -2.17
N THR A 266 -34.98 -49.83 -1.22
CA THR A 266 -34.37 -48.64 -0.61
C THR A 266 -33.09 -49.00 0.13
N LEU A 267 -33.12 -50.06 0.93
CA LEU A 267 -31.95 -50.46 1.73
C LEU A 267 -30.80 -50.98 0.86
N ALA A 268 -31.07 -51.70 -0.22
CA ALA A 268 -30.02 -52.12 -1.13
C ALA A 268 -29.50 -50.99 -2.03
N GLY A 269 -30.38 -50.09 -2.48
CA GLY A 269 -29.97 -48.89 -3.21
C GLY A 269 -29.05 -47.99 -2.39
N ASN A 270 -29.27 -47.95 -1.07
CA ASN A 270 -28.40 -47.28 -0.12
C ASN A 270 -27.21 -48.13 0.35
N GLY A 271 -26.90 -49.27 -0.29
CA GLY A 271 -25.76 -50.12 0.05
C GLY A 271 -25.81 -50.79 1.44
N VAL A 272 -26.96 -50.78 2.10
CA VAL A 272 -27.15 -51.37 3.44
C VAL A 272 -27.34 -52.89 3.36
N ILE A 273 -27.92 -53.37 2.24
CA ILE A 273 -28.20 -54.78 1.98
C ILE A 273 -27.64 -55.16 0.61
N GLU A 274 -26.90 -56.27 0.53
CA GLU A 274 -26.32 -56.79 -0.71
C GLU A 274 -26.93 -58.14 -1.16
N GLY A 275 -27.72 -58.79 -0.30
CA GLY A 275 -28.23 -60.15 -0.51
C GLY A 275 -27.19 -61.24 -0.22
N TYR A 276 -27.52 -62.48 -0.56
CA TYR A 276 -26.66 -63.65 -0.38
C TYR A 276 -25.89 -63.99 -1.67
N PRO A 277 -24.85 -64.84 -1.60
CA PRO A 277 -24.04 -65.21 -2.76
C PRO A 277 -24.80 -65.88 -3.91
N ASP A 278 -25.99 -66.41 -3.63
CA ASP A 278 -26.91 -67.01 -4.61
C ASP A 278 -27.80 -65.96 -5.31
N GLY A 279 -27.69 -64.68 -4.92
CA GLY A 279 -28.42 -63.55 -5.47
C GLY A 279 -29.77 -63.28 -4.82
N ASN A 280 -30.19 -64.06 -3.82
CA ASN A 280 -31.47 -63.88 -3.13
C ASN A 280 -31.34 -62.95 -1.92
N PHE A 281 -32.46 -62.39 -1.47
CA PHE A 281 -32.57 -61.67 -0.20
C PHE A 281 -32.79 -62.62 0.99
N ASP A 282 -33.41 -63.78 0.76
CA ASP A 282 -33.81 -64.79 1.75
C ASP A 282 -34.60 -64.22 2.93
N GLY A 283 -35.60 -63.36 2.64
CA GLY A 283 -36.36 -62.64 3.67
C GLY A 283 -37.17 -63.53 4.64
N ALA A 284 -37.41 -64.80 4.29
CA ALA A 284 -38.08 -65.78 5.16
C ALA A 284 -37.14 -66.52 6.12
N ARG A 285 -35.81 -66.35 5.94
CA ARG A 285 -34.80 -67.01 6.76
C ARG A 285 -34.65 -66.27 8.09
N PRO A 286 -34.53 -66.97 9.23
CA PRO A 286 -34.15 -66.32 10.46
C PRO A 286 -32.78 -65.65 10.30
N MET A 287 -32.73 -64.33 10.53
CA MET A 287 -31.51 -63.54 10.51
C MET A 287 -30.75 -63.69 11.82
N THR A 288 -29.43 -63.85 11.76
CA THR A 288 -28.59 -63.90 12.96
C THR A 288 -28.36 -62.49 13.53
N ARG A 289 -28.07 -62.41 14.84
CA ARG A 289 -27.71 -61.12 15.48
C ARG A 289 -26.54 -60.41 14.78
N TYR A 290 -25.57 -61.18 14.30
CA TYR A 290 -24.42 -60.64 13.57
C TYR A 290 -24.79 -60.05 12.21
N GLU A 291 -25.68 -60.70 11.47
CA GLU A 291 -26.15 -60.19 10.17
C GLU A 291 -26.94 -58.88 10.33
N PHE A 292 -27.77 -58.80 11.37
CA PHE A 292 -28.48 -57.57 11.70
C PHE A 292 -27.52 -56.45 12.12
N ALA A 293 -26.52 -56.76 12.96
CA ALA A 293 -25.50 -55.79 13.35
C ALA A 293 -24.70 -55.28 12.14
N ALA A 294 -24.40 -56.14 11.17
CA ALA A 294 -23.71 -55.74 9.93
C ALA A 294 -24.56 -54.75 9.11
N MET A 295 -25.88 -54.97 9.02
CA MET A 295 -26.78 -54.02 8.38
C MET A 295 -26.81 -52.67 9.11
N LEU A 296 -26.87 -52.66 10.44
CA LEU A 296 -26.82 -51.43 11.24
C LEU A 296 -25.51 -50.66 11.02
N TYR A 297 -24.39 -51.38 11.00
CA TYR A 297 -23.08 -50.78 10.76
C TYR A 297 -22.98 -50.14 9.37
N LYS A 298 -23.43 -50.84 8.32
CA LYS A 298 -23.48 -50.27 6.95
C LYS A 298 -24.42 -49.06 6.87
N ALA A 299 -25.57 -49.11 7.52
CA ALA A 299 -26.48 -47.96 7.58
C ALA A 299 -25.82 -46.73 8.23
N MET A 300 -25.03 -46.93 9.30
CA MET A 300 -24.31 -45.85 9.98
C MET A 300 -23.21 -45.24 9.10
N LEU A 301 -22.46 -46.07 8.34
CA LEU A 301 -21.49 -45.58 7.35
C LEU A 301 -22.16 -44.71 6.28
N ASN A 302 -23.38 -45.08 5.89
CA ASN A 302 -24.19 -44.35 4.92
C ASN A 302 -24.98 -43.18 5.55
N GLY A 303 -24.61 -42.74 6.76
CA GLY A 303 -25.12 -41.53 7.41
C GLY A 303 -26.40 -41.70 8.23
N ALA A 304 -26.88 -42.92 8.46
CA ALA A 304 -28.07 -43.16 9.29
C ALA A 304 -27.77 -42.94 10.78
N LYS A 305 -28.65 -42.19 11.45
CA LYS A 305 -28.60 -41.99 12.91
C LYS A 305 -29.29 -43.14 13.63
N LEU A 306 -28.52 -43.95 14.36
CA LEU A 306 -29.05 -45.03 15.20
C LEU A 306 -29.39 -44.50 16.60
N SER A 307 -30.40 -45.12 17.24
CA SER A 307 -30.74 -44.79 18.63
C SER A 307 -29.72 -45.35 19.61
N ASP A 308 -29.46 -44.62 20.71
CA ASP A 308 -28.51 -45.02 21.76
C ASP A 308 -28.78 -46.42 22.32
N LYS A 309 -30.06 -46.82 22.39
CA LYS A 309 -30.48 -48.16 22.81
C LYS A 309 -29.98 -49.26 21.87
N ILE A 310 -30.06 -49.03 20.55
CA ILE A 310 -29.61 -50.00 19.54
C ILE A 310 -28.09 -50.06 19.51
N LEU A 311 -27.42 -48.91 19.64
CA LEU A 311 -25.96 -48.86 19.73
C LEU A 311 -25.44 -49.61 20.96
N THR A 312 -26.10 -49.48 22.11
CA THR A 312 -25.71 -50.19 23.34
C THR A 312 -25.93 -51.71 23.22
N GLU A 313 -27.05 -52.13 22.63
CA GLU A 313 -27.41 -53.55 22.49
C GLU A 313 -26.52 -54.32 21.51
N PHE A 314 -26.04 -53.66 20.45
CA PHE A 314 -25.23 -54.27 19.39
C PHE A 314 -23.75 -53.81 19.39
N ALA A 315 -23.32 -53.05 20.40
CA ALA A 315 -21.92 -52.64 20.55
C ALA A 315 -20.93 -53.82 20.47
N PRO A 316 -21.16 -54.98 21.13
CA PRO A 316 -20.23 -56.11 21.09
C PRO A 316 -20.01 -56.71 19.70
N GLU A 317 -21.01 -56.59 18.82
CA GLU A 317 -20.97 -57.04 17.44
C GLU A 317 -20.43 -55.95 16.51
N ILE A 318 -20.79 -54.68 16.74
CA ILE A 318 -20.36 -53.55 15.91
C ILE A 318 -18.85 -53.29 16.02
N GLU A 319 -18.28 -53.36 17.22
CA GLU A 319 -16.85 -53.18 17.45
C GLU A 319 -15.98 -54.23 16.71
N ARG A 320 -16.58 -55.35 16.28
CA ARG A 320 -15.88 -56.41 15.55
C ARG A 320 -15.86 -56.18 14.04
N PHE A 321 -16.60 -55.19 13.55
CA PHE A 321 -16.65 -54.86 12.14
C PHE A 321 -15.54 -53.87 11.78
N THR A 322 -14.68 -54.27 10.85
CA THR A 322 -13.70 -53.40 10.22
C THR A 322 -14.00 -53.30 8.73
N VAL A 323 -13.83 -52.11 8.15
CA VAL A 323 -14.01 -51.90 6.71
C VAL A 323 -12.69 -52.10 6.00
N ASP A 324 -12.62 -53.12 5.14
CA ASP A 324 -11.51 -53.31 4.22
C ASP A 324 -11.90 -52.77 2.84
N VAL A 325 -11.01 -51.99 2.23
CA VAL A 325 -11.16 -51.57 0.82
C VAL A 325 -10.81 -52.75 -0.09
N VAL A 326 -11.78 -53.24 -0.85
CA VAL A 326 -11.66 -54.41 -1.73
C VAL A 326 -11.31 -54.02 -3.16
N HIS A 327 -11.74 -52.85 -3.60
CA HIS A 327 -11.42 -52.34 -4.92
C HIS A 327 -11.16 -50.84 -4.86
N LYS A 328 -10.13 -50.37 -5.58
CA LYS A 328 -9.84 -48.95 -5.77
C LYS A 328 -9.97 -48.62 -7.24
N ASP A 329 -10.56 -47.47 -7.56
CA ASP A 329 -10.53 -46.95 -8.93
C ASP A 329 -9.11 -46.54 -9.36
N LYS A 330 -8.99 -46.08 -10.61
CA LYS A 330 -7.71 -45.62 -11.19
C LYS A 330 -7.16 -44.37 -10.49
N ASP A 331 -7.98 -43.69 -9.70
CA ASP A 331 -7.66 -42.47 -8.96
C ASP A 331 -7.39 -42.75 -7.46
N GLY A 332 -7.45 -44.03 -7.04
CA GLY A 332 -7.12 -44.48 -5.70
C GLY A 332 -8.28 -44.46 -4.69
N ASN A 333 -9.49 -44.09 -5.11
CA ASN A 333 -10.67 -44.06 -4.25
C ASN A 333 -11.28 -45.46 -4.10
N PRO A 334 -11.74 -45.84 -2.90
CA PRO A 334 -12.42 -47.11 -2.69
C PRO A 334 -13.73 -47.17 -3.49
N THR A 335 -13.85 -48.17 -4.38
CA THR A 335 -15.06 -48.43 -5.18
C THR A 335 -15.88 -49.61 -4.67
N VAL A 336 -15.26 -50.50 -3.89
CA VAL A 336 -15.95 -51.58 -3.19
C VAL A 336 -15.31 -51.73 -1.82
N GLU A 337 -16.12 -51.61 -0.78
CA GLU A 337 -15.72 -51.81 0.61
C GLU A 337 -16.43 -53.05 1.17
N ARG A 338 -15.71 -53.89 1.91
CA ARG A 338 -16.32 -55.06 2.58
C ARG A 338 -16.11 -54.94 4.08
N VAL A 339 -17.19 -55.19 4.81
CA VAL A 339 -17.18 -55.28 6.26
C VAL A 339 -16.72 -56.68 6.66
N ARG A 340 -15.60 -56.78 7.40
CA ARG A 340 -15.08 -58.04 7.94
C ARG A 340 -15.37 -58.14 9.44
N VAL A 341 -15.68 -59.34 9.92
CA VAL A 341 -15.73 -59.66 11.36
C VAL A 341 -14.37 -60.20 11.81
N VAL A 342 -13.75 -59.55 12.80
CA VAL A 342 -12.51 -60.07 13.41
C VAL A 342 -12.84 -61.24 14.35
N LYS A 343 -12.15 -62.37 14.18
CA LYS A 343 -12.31 -63.55 15.05
C LYS A 343 -11.75 -63.27 16.44
N ARG A 344 -12.32 -63.93 17.46
CA ARG A 344 -12.06 -63.69 18.89
C ARG A 344 -10.59 -63.84 19.31
N ASP A 345 -9.76 -64.49 18.50
CA ASP A 345 -8.35 -64.78 18.83
C ASP A 345 -7.36 -63.72 18.30
N ASP A 346 -7.80 -62.80 17.43
CA ASP A 346 -6.93 -61.79 16.80
C ASP A 346 -7.06 -60.38 17.40
N ALA A 347 -7.98 -60.18 18.36
CA ALA A 347 -8.17 -58.90 19.04
C ALA A 347 -7.18 -58.63 20.20
N ALA A 348 -6.18 -59.50 20.37
CA ALA A 348 -5.13 -59.36 21.38
C ALA A 348 -3.74 -59.47 20.73
N LYS A 349 -3.36 -58.45 19.96
CA LYS A 349 -1.96 -58.06 19.74
C LYS A 349 -1.84 -56.55 19.58
#